data_AF-A0AAD6BUL5-F1
#
_entry.id   AF-A0AAD6BUL5-F1
#
_cell.length_a   1.000
_cell.length_b   1.000
_cell.length_c   1.000
_cell.angle_alpha   90.00
_cell.angle_beta   90.00
_cell.angle_gamma   90.00
#
_symmetry.space_group_name_H-M   'P 1'
#
loop_
_entity.id
_entity.type
_entity.pdbx_description
1 polymer ?
#
loop_
_entity_poly.entity_id
_entity_poly.type
_entity_poly.pdbx_seq_one_letter_code
_entity_poly.pdbx_strand_id
1 'polypeptide(L)'
;MSHNEAGSNATAHRPKSSSVLAPGDIEAGAETPSSTTPPTQTPAPIPSRLVQAEALRSETSTPSSTTESQILSHAARAHQFVTNPPLTVSQLHGTNPLHQFHTWFRDPRLLASSAPETCTLATAELPSGRVSARTVYLKELDERGWVVYSNWGSREGKGGQVFGRQAVTDGQDTPDTIPEPGNETQQGSDVGNKWGALTFTWASTERQVRVEGMLEPLRREESELYWRTRERGSQIGAWASWQSRVLWSAEPARLAERQRRQSVAKLQASAGSLGADVPADIDLTDIDDGRALLEQRVREVEERFAGIEEIPLPPFWGGVRLVPESVEFWQGRRSRLHDRFRYVRVEGENEDAKWRSAMSSSNTQTQPSKGTSWILIAVASGAFAALNGLFAKLTTDTHTTAFAQSIAHLFGLESSDFLELLVRGLCLGLNVLCNIIMWALFTRALTAGPSTTKVSITNTSANFLMTALLGMVIFQEKVGGLWWLGAAMMGAGCILVGMREGA
;
A
#
# COMPACT_ATOMS: atom_id res chain seq x y z
N MET A 1 42.94 -10.71 -50.05
CA MET A 1 42.27 -10.77 -51.37
C MET A 1 40.77 -10.60 -51.14
N SER A 2 39.97 -9.75 -51.80
CA SER A 2 40.18 -8.53 -52.60
C SER A 2 38.99 -8.39 -53.58
N HIS A 3 38.32 -7.23 -53.60
CA HIS A 3 37.36 -6.74 -54.65
C HIS A 3 35.97 -7.43 -54.72
N ASN A 4 34.83 -6.70 -54.80
CA ASN A 4 34.31 -5.74 -55.82
C ASN A 4 33.94 -6.46 -57.15
N GLU A 5 32.95 -6.11 -58.00
CA GLU A 5 31.87 -5.09 -58.10
C GLU A 5 30.94 -5.49 -59.31
N ALA A 6 29.81 -4.87 -59.72
CA ALA A 6 28.88 -3.84 -59.23
C ALA A 6 27.55 -3.85 -60.04
N GLY A 7 26.46 -3.25 -59.52
CA GLY A 7 25.37 -2.65 -60.32
C GLY A 7 24.17 -3.55 -60.72
N SER A 8 23.02 -3.00 -61.15
CA SER A 8 22.60 -1.57 -61.24
C SER A 8 21.08 -1.44 -61.55
N ASN A 9 20.40 -0.43 -60.98
CA ASN A 9 19.16 0.25 -61.44
C ASN A 9 17.87 -0.58 -61.70
N ALA A 10 16.63 -0.06 -61.61
CA ALA A 10 15.99 1.17 -61.08
C ALA A 10 14.54 0.76 -60.64
N THR A 11 13.61 1.53 -60.07
CA THR A 11 13.06 2.86 -60.42
C THR A 11 12.26 3.46 -59.25
N ALA A 12 11.98 4.77 -59.31
CA ALA A 12 11.22 5.52 -58.29
C ALA A 12 9.73 5.16 -58.20
N HIS A 13 9.12 5.33 -57.02
CA HIS A 13 8.08 6.36 -56.79
C HIS A 13 7.61 6.39 -55.32
N ARG A 14 7.74 7.57 -54.68
CA ARG A 14 6.85 8.04 -53.59
C ARG A 14 5.97 9.14 -54.21
N PRO A 15 4.69 9.26 -53.86
CA PRO A 15 4.28 10.21 -52.79
C PRO A 15 3.03 9.69 -52.02
N LYS A 16 2.29 10.37 -51.13
CA LYS A 16 2.21 11.77 -50.65
C LYS A 16 2.06 11.83 -49.11
N SER A 17 2.31 13.01 -48.56
CA SER A 17 2.00 13.46 -47.20
C SER A 17 0.52 13.76 -46.95
N SER A 18 0.09 13.70 -45.69
CA SER A 18 -0.90 14.65 -45.14
C SER A 18 -0.65 14.85 -43.65
N SER A 19 -0.55 16.12 -43.27
CA SER A 19 -0.45 16.64 -41.90
C SER A 19 -1.43 17.82 -41.78
N VAL A 20 -1.45 18.47 -40.61
CA VAL A 20 -2.04 19.80 -40.29
C VAL A 20 -3.44 19.79 -39.67
N LEU A 21 -3.51 20.29 -38.44
CA LEU A 21 -4.25 21.49 -38.00
C LEU A 21 -3.77 21.84 -36.57
N ALA A 22 -3.51 23.08 -36.14
CA ALA A 22 -3.32 24.37 -36.82
C ALA A 22 -2.58 25.33 -35.83
N PRO A 23 -2.72 26.67 -35.89
CA PRO A 23 -1.86 27.58 -36.65
C PRO A 23 -1.04 28.53 -35.74
N GLY A 24 -0.26 29.43 -36.34
CA GLY A 24 0.35 30.56 -35.65
C GLY A 24 0.34 31.84 -36.50
N ASP A 25 0.71 32.96 -35.89
CA ASP A 25 0.94 34.29 -36.48
C ASP A 25 2.32 34.77 -35.94
N ILE A 26 3.37 35.00 -36.73
CA ILE A 26 3.70 36.23 -37.51
C ILE A 26 3.97 37.41 -36.53
N GLU A 27 5.16 38.04 -36.45
CA GLU A 27 5.85 38.84 -37.47
C GLU A 27 7.40 38.67 -37.53
N ALA A 28 8.04 39.34 -38.49
CA ALA A 28 9.46 39.20 -38.84
C ALA A 28 10.23 40.54 -38.85
N GLY A 29 11.54 40.45 -38.62
CA GLY A 29 12.54 41.46 -38.95
C GLY A 29 13.80 41.30 -38.08
N ALA A 30 15.03 41.49 -38.55
CA ALA A 30 15.65 41.61 -39.85
C ALA A 30 17.18 41.68 -39.56
N GLU A 31 18.04 41.52 -40.57
CA GLU A 31 19.46 41.91 -40.55
C GLU A 31 20.46 41.14 -39.65
N THR A 32 21.17 40.19 -40.27
CA THR A 32 22.59 39.92 -39.97
C THR A 32 23.48 40.99 -40.62
N PRO A 33 24.65 41.32 -40.03
CA PRO A 33 25.86 41.00 -40.79
C PRO A 33 27.11 40.59 -39.99
N SER A 34 28.02 39.95 -40.74
CA SER A 34 29.49 39.96 -40.60
C SER A 34 30.16 39.19 -39.46
N SER A 35 30.85 38.12 -39.87
CA SER A 35 32.01 37.54 -39.20
C SER A 35 33.19 38.52 -39.16
N THR A 36 33.72 38.81 -37.97
CA THR A 36 35.08 39.36 -37.82
C THR A 36 35.74 38.78 -36.56
N THR A 37 36.86 38.07 -36.71
CA THR A 37 37.72 37.65 -35.59
C THR A 37 38.86 38.66 -35.45
N PRO A 38 39.10 39.23 -34.25
CA PRO A 38 40.42 39.08 -33.62
C PRO A 38 40.36 39.17 -32.07
N PRO A 39 41.50 39.13 -31.37
CA PRO A 39 42.53 38.10 -31.38
C PRO A 39 42.64 37.40 -30.02
N THR A 40 43.39 36.31 -29.94
CA THR A 40 43.73 35.65 -28.67
C THR A 40 44.50 36.60 -27.74
N GLN A 41 43.88 36.99 -26.63
CA GLN A 41 44.59 37.54 -25.46
C GLN A 41 44.54 36.53 -24.33
N THR A 42 45.70 36.19 -23.77
CA THR A 42 45.82 35.34 -22.58
C THR A 42 45.81 36.22 -21.33
N PRO A 43 44.82 36.14 -20.44
CA PRO A 43 44.89 36.77 -19.13
C PRO A 43 45.82 35.96 -18.21
N ALA A 44 46.61 36.68 -17.40
CA ALA A 44 47.53 36.09 -16.42
C ALA A 44 46.78 35.26 -15.35
N PRO A 45 47.43 34.29 -14.68
CA PRO A 45 46.79 33.46 -13.67
C PRO A 45 46.31 34.29 -12.47
N ILE A 46 45.00 34.24 -12.22
CA ILE A 46 44.38 34.83 -11.03
C ILE A 46 44.92 34.08 -9.79
N PRO A 47 45.39 34.77 -8.73
CA PRO A 47 45.91 34.10 -7.56
C PRO A 47 44.83 33.26 -6.86
N SER A 48 45.15 31.98 -6.65
CA SER A 48 44.25 30.91 -6.20
C SER A 48 43.66 31.06 -4.78
N ARG A 49 43.90 32.20 -4.10
CA ARG A 49 43.33 32.52 -2.78
C ARG A 49 41.96 33.20 -2.82
N LEU A 50 41.54 33.81 -3.94
CA LEU A 50 40.20 34.42 -4.03
C LEU A 50 39.09 33.40 -4.33
N VAL A 51 39.42 32.24 -4.91
CA VAL A 51 38.43 31.18 -5.22
C VAL A 51 38.02 30.37 -3.98
N GLN A 52 38.85 30.34 -2.93
CA GLN A 52 38.54 29.60 -1.69
C GLN A 52 37.59 30.33 -0.73
N ALA A 53 37.32 31.62 -0.93
CA ALA A 53 36.47 32.40 -0.02
C ALA A 53 34.95 32.26 -0.31
N GLU A 54 34.56 31.93 -1.54
CA GLU A 54 33.16 31.75 -1.92
C GLU A 54 32.58 30.42 -1.43
N ALA A 55 33.43 29.39 -1.26
CA ALA A 55 33.04 28.02 -0.91
C ALA A 55 32.62 27.81 0.56
N LEU A 56 32.62 28.85 1.39
CA LEU A 56 32.24 28.81 2.81
C LEU A 56 30.92 29.55 3.12
N ARG A 57 30.14 29.92 2.10
CA ARG A 57 28.82 30.52 2.29
C ARG A 57 27.69 29.48 2.23
N SER A 58 27.32 28.98 3.41
CA SER A 58 25.95 28.57 3.77
C SER A 58 25.26 27.58 2.82
N GLU A 59 25.49 26.27 3.00
CA GLU A 59 24.65 25.21 2.39
C GLU A 59 23.27 25.08 3.08
N THR A 60 22.56 26.21 3.15
CA THR A 60 21.15 26.31 3.58
C THR A 60 20.31 26.98 2.50
N SER A 61 20.64 26.72 1.23
CA SER A 61 19.72 26.97 0.13
C SER A 61 18.63 25.90 0.11
N THR A 62 17.37 26.31 0.24
CA THR A 62 16.23 25.44 -0.09
C THR A 62 16.40 24.90 -1.51
N PRO A 63 16.16 23.61 -1.77
CA PRO A 63 16.28 23.03 -3.11
C PRO A 63 15.53 23.88 -4.14
N SER A 64 16.25 24.33 -5.17
CA SER A 64 15.63 25.02 -6.30
C SER A 64 15.15 24.00 -7.33
N SER A 65 14.04 24.28 -8.01
CA SER A 65 13.49 23.40 -9.07
C SER A 65 14.51 23.09 -10.18
N THR A 66 15.47 23.99 -10.42
CA THR A 66 16.58 23.76 -11.36
C THR A 66 17.58 22.73 -10.83
N THR A 67 17.96 22.80 -9.55
CA THR A 67 18.81 21.79 -8.89
C THR A 67 18.12 20.42 -8.90
N GLU A 68 16.82 20.38 -8.62
CA GLU A 68 16.02 19.15 -8.68
C GLU A 68 15.96 18.57 -10.10
N SER A 69 15.75 19.39 -11.13
CA SER A 69 15.69 18.92 -12.53
C SER A 69 16.99 18.25 -13.01
N GLN A 70 18.15 18.77 -12.58
CA GLN A 70 19.46 18.21 -12.90
C GLN A 70 19.72 16.89 -12.14
N ILE A 71 19.25 16.79 -10.90
CA ILE A 71 19.34 15.56 -10.10
C ILE A 71 18.41 14.46 -10.66
N LEU A 72 17.19 14.82 -11.07
CA LEU A 72 16.17 13.90 -11.58
C LEU A 72 16.49 13.36 -12.98
N SER A 73 17.14 14.15 -13.84
CA SER A 73 17.52 13.74 -15.19
C SER A 73 18.73 12.79 -15.25
N HIS A 74 19.40 12.53 -14.12
CA HIS A 74 20.61 11.72 -14.08
C HIS A 74 20.32 10.21 -14.12
N ALA A 75 20.69 9.55 -15.24
CA ALA A 75 20.34 8.15 -15.54
C ALA A 75 20.75 7.12 -14.47
N ALA A 76 21.79 7.35 -13.67
CA ALA A 76 22.17 6.44 -12.59
C ALA A 76 21.07 6.31 -11.50
N ARG A 77 20.17 7.29 -11.34
CA ARG A 77 18.99 7.19 -10.46
C ARG A 77 17.98 6.16 -10.97
N ALA A 78 17.90 5.95 -12.28
CA ALA A 78 17.04 4.94 -12.90
C ALA A 78 17.66 3.52 -12.90
N HIS A 79 18.97 3.40 -12.65
CA HIS A 79 19.71 2.13 -12.69
C HIS A 79 19.64 1.38 -11.35
N GLN A 80 18.44 0.88 -11.04
CA GLN A 80 18.14 0.07 -9.85
C GLN A 80 17.68 -1.34 -10.27
N PHE A 81 17.70 -2.28 -9.34
CA PHE A 81 17.04 -3.58 -9.45
C PHE A 81 17.69 -4.54 -10.44
N VAL A 82 19.03 -4.54 -10.44
CA VAL A 82 19.89 -5.18 -11.43
C VAL A 82 20.45 -6.54 -11.01
N THR A 83 20.32 -6.90 -9.73
CA THR A 83 21.10 -7.95 -9.07
C THR A 83 20.40 -9.32 -9.11
N ASN A 84 19.08 -9.35 -9.23
CA ASN A 84 18.30 -10.57 -9.01
C ASN A 84 17.71 -11.19 -10.30
N PRO A 85 17.60 -12.53 -10.40
CA PRO A 85 16.75 -13.21 -11.38
C PRO A 85 15.25 -13.06 -11.02
N PRO A 86 14.30 -13.52 -11.87
CA PRO A 86 12.89 -13.60 -11.51
C PRO A 86 12.66 -14.56 -10.33
N LEU A 87 11.84 -14.15 -9.38
CA LEU A 87 11.37 -14.97 -8.27
C LEU A 87 10.14 -15.79 -8.69
N THR A 88 10.18 -17.10 -8.48
CA THR A 88 9.06 -17.99 -8.84
C THR A 88 8.48 -18.68 -7.61
N VAL A 89 7.23 -19.14 -7.70
CA VAL A 89 6.54 -19.85 -6.59
C VAL A 89 7.34 -21.08 -6.12
N SER A 90 8.04 -21.78 -7.03
CA SER A 90 8.86 -22.94 -6.69
C SER A 90 10.13 -22.60 -5.88
N GLN A 91 10.55 -21.34 -5.84
CA GLN A 91 11.66 -20.84 -5.02
C GLN A 91 11.20 -20.34 -3.64
N LEU A 92 9.89 -20.43 -3.37
CA LEU A 92 9.28 -20.00 -2.11
C LEU A 92 8.89 -21.20 -1.24
N HIS A 93 9.04 -21.06 0.07
CA HIS A 93 8.64 -22.08 1.03
C HIS A 93 7.10 -22.20 1.06
N GLY A 94 6.55 -23.23 0.43
CA GLY A 94 5.13 -23.31 0.05
C GLY A 94 4.10 -23.22 1.20
N THR A 95 4.49 -23.47 2.45
CA THR A 95 3.56 -23.57 3.60
C THR A 95 3.90 -22.71 4.82
N ASN A 96 5.03 -22.00 4.83
CA ASN A 96 5.47 -21.27 6.03
C ASN A 96 6.27 -20.00 5.69
N PRO A 97 5.76 -18.79 5.96
CA PRO A 97 6.48 -17.55 5.71
C PRO A 97 7.66 -17.33 6.66
N LEU A 98 7.67 -17.91 7.86
CA LEU A 98 8.80 -17.79 8.80
C LEU A 98 10.05 -18.46 8.23
N HIS A 99 9.89 -19.66 7.65
CA HIS A 99 10.98 -20.37 6.95
C HIS A 99 11.47 -19.58 5.72
N GLN A 100 10.54 -18.96 4.97
CA GLN A 100 10.91 -18.11 3.83
C GLN A 100 11.69 -16.87 4.27
N PHE A 101 11.25 -16.21 5.34
CA PHE A 101 11.94 -15.06 5.92
C PHE A 101 13.33 -15.44 6.41
N HIS A 102 13.46 -16.53 7.18
CA HIS A 102 14.75 -17.03 7.67
C HIS A 102 15.72 -17.35 6.54
N THR A 103 15.22 -17.92 5.44
CA THR A 103 16.01 -18.22 4.23
C THR A 103 16.55 -16.94 3.58
N TRP A 104 15.75 -15.88 3.49
CA TRP A 104 16.21 -14.59 2.97
C TRP A 104 17.08 -13.81 3.97
N PHE A 105 16.80 -13.91 5.26
CA PHE A 105 17.56 -13.27 6.34
C PHE A 105 18.98 -13.84 6.46
N ARG A 106 19.17 -15.12 6.10
CA ARG A 106 20.47 -15.80 6.00
C ARG A 106 21.14 -15.71 4.61
N ASP A 107 20.64 -14.88 3.70
CA ASP A 107 21.28 -14.66 2.39
C ASP A 107 22.68 -14.04 2.61
N PRO A 108 23.78 -14.64 2.11
CA PRO A 108 25.15 -14.19 2.40
C PRO A 108 25.48 -12.80 1.86
N ARG A 109 24.61 -12.21 1.03
CA ARG A 109 24.70 -10.82 0.56
C ARG A 109 24.18 -9.80 1.61
N LEU A 110 23.58 -10.27 2.71
CA LEU A 110 23.23 -9.48 3.88
C LEU A 110 24.39 -9.54 4.88
N LEU A 111 25.35 -8.63 4.71
CA LEU A 111 26.49 -8.52 5.61
C LEU A 111 26.03 -8.05 6.99
N ALA A 112 26.60 -8.61 8.07
CA ALA A 112 26.27 -8.19 9.43
C ALA A 112 26.50 -6.68 9.66
N SER A 113 27.47 -6.07 8.96
CA SER A 113 27.74 -4.64 8.98
C SER A 113 26.62 -3.77 8.40
N SER A 114 25.63 -4.33 7.69
CA SER A 114 24.42 -3.61 7.27
C SER A 114 23.24 -3.75 8.24
N ALA A 115 23.44 -4.38 9.41
CA ALA A 115 22.41 -4.63 10.42
C ALA A 115 21.08 -5.14 9.82
N PRO A 116 21.06 -6.31 9.16
CA PRO A 116 19.89 -6.81 8.42
C PRO A 116 18.64 -7.02 9.29
N GLU A 117 18.79 -7.12 10.62
CA GLU A 117 17.71 -7.16 11.60
C GLU A 117 16.95 -5.83 11.76
N THR A 118 17.50 -4.73 11.22
CA THR A 118 16.90 -3.40 11.27
C THR A 118 15.60 -3.37 10.48
N CYS A 119 14.52 -2.94 11.14
CA CYS A 119 13.19 -2.86 10.53
C CYS A 119 12.40 -1.65 11.03
N THR A 120 11.47 -1.19 10.21
CA THR A 120 10.54 -0.11 10.59
C THR A 120 9.29 -0.72 11.22
N LEU A 121 9.03 -0.38 12.48
CA LEU A 121 7.78 -0.69 13.18
C LEU A 121 6.78 0.45 13.00
N ALA A 122 5.69 0.19 12.30
CA ALA A 122 4.52 1.07 12.22
C ALA A 122 3.44 0.62 13.22
N THR A 123 2.86 1.60 13.91
CA THR A 123 1.73 1.46 14.85
C THR A 123 0.78 2.65 14.67
N ALA A 124 -0.51 2.50 14.99
CA ALA A 124 -1.49 3.58 14.85
C ALA A 124 -2.26 3.81 16.15
N GLU A 125 -2.42 5.07 16.54
CA GLU A 125 -3.22 5.47 17.71
C GLU A 125 -4.72 5.36 17.39
N LEU A 126 -5.51 4.77 18.30
CA LEU A 126 -6.98 4.86 18.27
C LEU A 126 -7.45 5.86 19.35
N PRO A 127 -8.58 6.56 19.14
CA PRO A 127 -9.48 6.49 17.98
C PRO A 127 -9.02 7.33 16.76
N SER A 128 -7.92 8.09 16.86
CA SER A 128 -7.53 9.07 15.84
C SER A 128 -7.09 8.47 14.49
N GLY A 129 -6.72 7.20 14.46
CA GLY A 129 -6.10 6.54 13.31
C GLY A 129 -4.67 7.03 13.01
N ARG A 130 -4.06 7.83 13.90
CA ARG A 130 -2.77 8.48 13.63
C ARG A 130 -1.65 7.44 13.59
N VAL A 131 -1.16 7.17 12.39
CA VAL A 131 0.00 6.29 12.17
C VAL A 131 1.29 6.97 12.64
N SER A 132 2.18 6.18 13.22
CA SER A 132 3.56 6.57 13.51
C SER A 132 4.49 5.40 13.26
N ALA A 133 5.72 5.69 12.81
CA ALA A 133 6.71 4.70 12.46
C ALA A 133 8.07 5.05 13.07
N ARG A 134 8.87 4.03 13.40
CA ARG A 134 10.26 4.18 13.88
C ARG A 134 11.06 2.93 13.60
N THR A 135 12.38 3.07 13.56
CA THR A 135 13.31 1.94 13.48
C THR A 135 13.33 1.16 14.79
N VAL A 136 13.30 -0.17 14.68
CA VAL A 136 13.56 -1.14 15.74
C VAL A 136 14.47 -2.24 15.17
N TYR A 137 14.88 -3.18 16.02
CA TYR A 137 15.71 -4.32 15.62
C TYR A 137 14.97 -5.61 15.96
N LEU A 138 14.83 -6.50 14.97
CA LEU A 138 14.48 -7.89 15.22
C LEU A 138 15.54 -8.53 16.14
N LYS A 139 15.10 -9.34 17.10
CA LYS A 139 16.02 -10.09 17.99
C LYS A 139 15.76 -11.58 17.98
N GLU A 140 14.51 -11.98 17.78
CA GLU A 140 14.12 -13.37 17.73
C GLU A 140 13.04 -13.58 16.67
N LEU A 141 13.07 -14.76 16.06
CA LEU A 141 12.05 -15.28 15.15
C LEU A 141 11.63 -16.63 15.75
N ASP A 142 10.47 -16.65 16.38
CA ASP A 142 9.93 -17.88 16.99
C ASP A 142 8.89 -18.53 16.07
N GLU A 143 8.28 -19.63 16.52
CA GLU A 143 7.27 -20.37 15.76
C GLU A 143 5.97 -19.58 15.52
N ARG A 144 5.76 -18.50 16.28
CA ARG A 144 4.54 -17.67 16.28
C ARG A 144 4.74 -16.33 15.56
N GLY A 145 5.95 -15.77 15.49
CA GLY A 145 6.18 -14.49 14.84
C GLY A 145 7.56 -13.84 15.02
N TRP A 146 7.59 -12.51 14.82
CA TRP A 146 8.81 -11.68 14.88
C TRP A 146 8.86 -10.92 16.20
N VAL A 147 9.93 -11.09 16.98
CA VAL A 147 10.08 -10.51 18.32
C VAL A 147 11.01 -9.30 18.30
N VAL A 148 10.52 -8.20 18.87
CA VAL A 148 11.28 -6.96 19.07
C VAL A 148 11.21 -6.53 20.55
N TYR A 149 12.34 -6.08 21.10
CA TYR A 149 12.44 -5.68 22.51
C TYR A 149 12.53 -4.17 22.67
N SER A 150 11.79 -3.62 23.62
CA SER A 150 11.74 -2.18 23.87
C SER A 150 11.15 -1.84 25.25
N ASN A 151 11.25 -0.57 25.64
CA ASN A 151 10.24 0.02 26.51
C ASN A 151 8.88 0.02 25.76
N TRP A 152 7.89 -0.60 26.40
CA TRP A 152 6.50 -0.74 25.94
C TRP A 152 5.49 -0.18 26.95
N GLY A 153 5.91 0.06 28.21
CA GLY A 153 5.15 0.76 29.23
C GLY A 153 5.09 2.30 29.07
N SER A 154 5.76 2.86 28.06
CA SER A 154 5.66 4.28 27.73
C SER A 154 4.25 4.65 27.28
N ARG A 155 3.59 5.52 28.04
CA ARG A 155 2.25 6.10 27.77
C ARG A 155 2.20 6.95 26.49
N GLU A 156 3.37 7.38 26.01
CA GLU A 156 3.56 8.11 24.77
C GLU A 156 4.22 7.23 23.68
N GLY A 157 3.95 7.55 22.41
CA GLY A 157 4.46 6.78 21.28
C GLY A 157 3.90 5.35 21.26
N LYS A 158 4.74 4.38 20.89
CA LYS A 158 4.29 3.02 20.55
C LYS A 158 3.70 2.21 21.71
N GLY A 159 4.09 2.50 22.96
CA GLY A 159 3.57 1.76 24.12
C GLY A 159 2.08 2.03 24.30
N GLY A 160 1.73 3.28 24.60
CA GLY A 160 0.36 3.74 24.73
C GLY A 160 -0.49 3.56 23.46
N GLN A 161 0.12 3.58 22.27
CA GLN A 161 -0.60 3.26 21.03
C GLN A 161 -1.03 1.80 20.95
N VAL A 162 -0.20 0.86 21.42
CA VAL A 162 -0.43 -0.59 21.27
C VAL A 162 -1.23 -1.16 22.44
N PHE A 163 -0.92 -0.71 23.66
CA PHE A 163 -1.49 -1.25 24.90
C PHE A 163 -2.47 -0.31 25.62
N GLY A 164 -2.70 0.90 25.10
CA GLY A 164 -3.57 1.91 25.70
C GLY A 164 -2.83 2.73 26.75
N ARG A 165 -3.45 3.80 27.25
CA ARG A 165 -2.92 4.59 28.36
C ARG A 165 -3.65 4.17 29.63
N GLN A 166 -2.91 3.82 30.68
CA GLN A 166 -3.55 3.67 31.99
C GLN A 166 -3.89 5.07 32.53
N ALA A 167 -4.93 5.17 33.36
CA ALA A 167 -5.26 6.42 34.05
C ALA A 167 -4.11 6.82 35.00
N VAL A 168 -3.83 8.12 35.16
CA VAL A 168 -2.88 8.57 36.19
C VAL A 168 -3.52 8.32 37.56
N THR A 169 -2.99 7.37 38.32
CA THR A 169 -3.16 7.37 39.78
C THR A 169 -2.22 8.44 40.36
N ASP A 170 -2.77 9.32 41.19
CA ASP A 170 -2.09 10.54 41.64
C ASP A 170 -0.71 10.26 42.24
N GLY A 171 0.31 10.92 41.69
CA GLY A 171 1.69 10.93 42.20
C GLY A 171 2.69 10.02 41.48
N GLN A 172 2.27 9.11 40.60
CA GLN A 172 3.20 8.16 39.95
C GLN A 172 3.65 8.63 38.55
N ASP A 173 4.82 9.28 38.50
CA ASP A 173 5.40 9.88 37.28
C ASP A 173 6.27 8.91 36.43
N THR A 174 6.22 7.61 36.73
CA THR A 174 6.99 6.55 36.08
C THR A 174 6.24 5.93 34.88
N PRO A 175 6.93 5.29 33.91
CA PRO A 175 6.27 4.49 32.88
C PRO A 175 5.46 3.31 33.47
N ASP A 176 4.40 2.91 32.78
CA ASP A 176 3.48 1.85 33.20
C ASP A 176 4.14 0.46 33.07
N THR A 177 3.58 -0.58 33.71
CA THR A 177 4.08 -1.96 33.53
C THR A 177 3.62 -2.52 32.18
N ILE A 178 4.47 -3.26 31.47
CA ILE A 178 4.07 -3.96 30.24
C ILE A 178 2.95 -4.97 30.58
N PRO A 179 1.85 -5.06 29.79
CA PRO A 179 0.82 -6.06 30.05
C PRO A 179 1.37 -7.49 29.94
N GLU A 180 0.99 -8.37 30.85
CA GLU A 180 1.25 -9.81 30.71
C GLU A 180 0.33 -10.43 29.64
N PRO A 181 0.77 -11.49 28.93
CA PRO A 181 -0.02 -12.14 27.89
C PRO A 181 -1.42 -12.55 28.37
N GLY A 182 -2.45 -12.15 27.64
CA GLY A 182 -3.85 -12.44 27.94
C GLY A 182 -4.54 -11.46 28.90
N ASN A 183 -3.79 -10.71 29.73
CA ASN A 183 -4.34 -9.66 30.60
C ASN A 183 -4.54 -8.31 29.87
N GLU A 184 -4.27 -8.27 28.56
CA GLU A 184 -4.32 -7.10 27.68
C GLU A 184 -5.75 -6.60 27.37
N THR A 185 -6.79 -7.18 27.98
CA THR A 185 -8.19 -6.93 27.61
C THR A 185 -8.87 -5.97 28.59
N GLN A 186 -8.50 -4.69 28.53
CA GLN A 186 -9.30 -3.64 29.16
C GLN A 186 -10.53 -3.35 28.29
N GLN A 187 -11.71 -3.24 28.89
CA GLN A 187 -12.93 -2.79 28.20
C GLN A 187 -13.13 -1.29 28.49
N GLY A 188 -13.10 -0.44 27.46
CA GLY A 188 -13.25 1.01 27.65
C GLY A 188 -12.88 1.83 26.42
N SER A 189 -12.71 3.15 26.60
CA SER A 189 -12.31 4.10 25.55
C SER A 189 -10.79 4.25 25.38
N ASP A 190 -9.98 3.68 26.27
CA ASP A 190 -8.49 3.72 26.25
C ASP A 190 -7.89 2.39 25.75
N VAL A 191 -8.63 1.69 24.88
CA VAL A 191 -8.20 0.40 24.30
C VAL A 191 -7.07 0.63 23.30
N GLY A 192 -5.89 0.10 23.62
CA GLY A 192 -4.74 0.09 22.73
C GLY A 192 -4.99 -0.65 21.41
N ASN A 193 -4.33 -0.19 20.36
CA ASN A 193 -4.40 -0.76 19.03
C ASN A 193 -3.25 -1.75 18.80
N LYS A 194 -3.52 -3.04 19.01
CA LYS A 194 -2.52 -4.11 18.85
C LYS A 194 -2.07 -4.34 17.41
N TRP A 195 -2.69 -3.70 16.40
CA TRP A 195 -2.26 -3.85 15.01
C TRP A 195 -0.91 -3.16 14.76
N GLY A 196 0.05 -3.94 14.27
CA GLY A 196 1.39 -3.48 13.92
C GLY A 196 1.82 -3.97 12.55
N ALA A 197 2.81 -3.27 11.98
CA ALA A 197 3.52 -3.74 10.80
C ALA A 197 5.04 -3.57 10.97
N LEU A 198 5.80 -4.59 10.58
CA LEU A 198 7.26 -4.55 10.45
C LEU A 198 7.64 -4.55 8.98
N THR A 199 8.52 -3.63 8.58
CA THR A 199 9.10 -3.59 7.22
C THR A 199 10.62 -3.71 7.29
N PHE A 200 11.15 -4.75 6.66
CA PHE A 200 12.58 -4.98 6.44
C PHE A 200 12.94 -4.55 5.02
N THR A 201 13.97 -3.72 4.86
CA THR A 201 14.41 -3.22 3.55
C THR A 201 15.89 -3.50 3.38
N TRP A 202 16.23 -4.45 2.50
CA TRP A 202 17.60 -4.88 2.27
C TRP A 202 18.10 -4.36 0.91
N ALA A 203 18.67 -3.16 0.93
CA ALA A 203 19.13 -2.47 -0.29
C ALA A 203 20.16 -3.30 -1.09
N SER A 204 21.10 -3.98 -0.42
CA SER A 204 22.15 -4.79 -1.08
C SER A 204 21.62 -5.99 -1.85
N THR A 205 20.46 -6.54 -1.45
CA THR A 205 19.80 -7.67 -2.13
C THR A 205 18.59 -7.24 -2.94
N GLU A 206 18.28 -5.94 -2.98
CA GLU A 206 17.12 -5.38 -3.67
C GLU A 206 15.82 -6.09 -3.27
N ARG A 207 15.65 -6.35 -1.97
CA ARG A 207 14.52 -7.07 -1.38
C ARG A 207 13.87 -6.28 -0.26
N GLN A 208 12.59 -6.56 -0.04
CA GLN A 208 11.82 -6.04 1.08
C GLN A 208 10.92 -7.16 1.61
N VAL A 209 10.77 -7.23 2.94
CA VAL A 209 9.74 -8.06 3.58
C VAL A 209 8.83 -7.16 4.41
N ARG A 210 7.52 -7.31 4.24
CA ARG A 210 6.50 -6.67 5.07
C ARG A 210 5.78 -7.74 5.87
N VAL A 211 5.63 -7.53 7.18
CA VAL A 211 4.90 -8.39 8.10
C VAL A 211 3.79 -7.55 8.72
N GLU A 212 2.56 -8.02 8.66
CA GLU A 212 1.35 -7.33 9.15
C GLU A 212 0.58 -8.27 10.07
N GLY A 213 0.16 -7.80 11.24
CA GLY A 213 -0.59 -8.61 12.19
C GLY A 213 -0.69 -8.00 13.59
N MET A 214 -0.93 -8.85 14.59
CA MET A 214 -1.20 -8.47 15.97
C MET A 214 0.07 -8.50 16.82
N LEU A 215 0.24 -7.47 17.65
CA LEU A 215 1.31 -7.35 18.64
C LEU A 215 0.85 -7.97 19.96
N GLU A 216 1.57 -8.97 20.42
CA GLU A 216 1.38 -9.64 21.70
C GLU A 216 2.63 -9.44 22.58
N PRO A 217 2.49 -9.14 23.88
CA PRO A 217 3.63 -9.14 24.79
C PRO A 217 4.23 -10.54 24.93
N LEU A 218 5.52 -10.61 25.25
CA LEU A 218 6.12 -11.82 25.80
C LEU A 218 5.85 -11.89 27.31
N ARG A 219 5.93 -13.08 27.91
CA ARG A 219 5.99 -13.18 29.37
C ARG A 219 7.23 -12.50 29.92
N ARG A 220 7.18 -12.14 31.20
CA ARG A 220 8.33 -11.53 31.88
C ARG A 220 9.56 -12.43 31.89
N GLU A 221 9.40 -13.75 32.06
CA GLU A 221 10.51 -14.70 32.07
C GLU A 221 11.20 -14.80 30.70
N GLU A 222 10.42 -14.85 29.61
CA GLU A 222 10.93 -14.80 28.23
C GLU A 222 11.72 -13.49 28.01
N SER A 223 11.23 -12.38 28.55
CA SER A 223 11.89 -11.06 28.46
C SER A 223 13.18 -10.96 29.29
N GLU A 224 13.24 -11.63 30.45
CA GLU A 224 14.43 -11.67 31.28
C GLU A 224 15.61 -12.42 30.62
N LEU A 225 15.34 -13.48 29.85
CA LEU A 225 16.38 -14.23 29.15
C LEU A 225 17.20 -13.33 28.21
N TYR A 226 16.53 -12.57 27.35
CA TYR A 226 17.22 -11.62 26.48
C TYR A 226 17.78 -10.41 27.26
N TRP A 227 17.10 -9.93 28.30
CA TRP A 227 17.60 -8.83 29.14
C TRP A 227 18.97 -9.14 29.76
N ARG A 228 19.19 -10.37 30.26
CA ARG A 228 20.48 -10.82 30.82
C ARG A 228 21.62 -10.80 29.80
N THR A 229 21.34 -10.93 28.50
CA THR A 229 22.38 -10.83 27.44
C THR A 229 22.81 -9.41 27.11
N ARG A 230 22.08 -8.38 27.59
CA ARG A 230 22.39 -6.98 27.28
C ARG A 230 23.56 -6.50 28.12
N GLU A 231 24.48 -5.76 27.50
CA GLU A 231 25.57 -5.09 28.21
C GLU A 231 25.04 -4.19 29.34
N ARG A 232 25.81 -4.10 30.43
CA ARG A 232 25.42 -3.37 31.64
C ARG A 232 25.02 -1.91 31.38
N GLY A 233 25.78 -1.18 30.57
CA GLY A 233 25.42 0.20 30.17
C GLY A 233 24.09 0.29 29.40
N SER A 234 23.77 -0.74 28.62
CA SER A 234 22.49 -0.89 27.91
C SER A 234 21.33 -1.16 28.88
N GLN A 235 21.57 -1.91 29.95
CA GLN A 235 20.59 -2.16 31.03
C GLN A 235 20.34 -0.88 31.84
N ILE A 236 21.40 -0.17 32.24
CA ILE A 236 21.36 1.13 32.95
C ILE A 236 20.62 2.17 32.12
N GLY A 237 20.97 2.35 30.85
CA GLY A 237 20.31 3.32 29.97
C GLY A 237 18.82 3.03 29.75
N ALA A 238 18.40 1.77 29.82
CA ALA A 238 16.98 1.39 29.75
C ALA A 238 16.23 1.70 31.06
N TRP A 239 16.87 1.62 32.23
CA TRP A 239 16.30 2.08 33.50
C TRP A 239 16.20 3.61 33.58
N ALA A 240 17.22 4.34 33.13
CA ALA A 240 17.28 5.81 33.16
C ALA A 240 16.35 6.49 32.13
N SER A 241 16.10 5.83 30.99
CA SER A 241 15.34 6.41 29.88
C SER A 241 13.83 6.09 29.96
N TRP A 242 13.05 7.09 30.38
CA TRP A 242 11.59 7.09 30.20
C TRP A 242 11.27 7.42 28.74
N GLN A 243 11.45 6.43 27.88
CA GLN A 243 11.42 6.55 26.43
C GLN A 243 10.16 7.28 25.92
N SER A 244 10.32 8.07 24.85
CA SER A 244 9.29 8.93 24.23
C SER A 244 8.90 10.18 25.02
N ARG A 245 9.08 10.20 26.36
CA ARG A 245 8.73 11.35 27.19
C ARG A 245 9.49 12.60 26.78
N VAL A 246 8.76 13.71 26.65
CA VAL A 246 9.33 15.05 26.44
C VAL A 246 10.22 15.45 27.62
N LEU A 247 11.50 15.70 27.35
CA LEU A 247 12.49 16.17 28.35
C LEU A 247 12.53 17.69 28.46
N TRP A 248 12.31 18.38 27.34
CA TRP A 248 12.26 19.84 27.22
C TRP A 248 11.29 20.22 26.10
N SER A 249 10.79 21.47 26.09
CA SER A 249 9.87 21.95 25.05
C SER A 249 10.42 23.18 24.31
N ALA A 250 10.71 22.98 23.02
CA ALA A 250 11.27 23.97 22.11
C ALA A 250 10.21 24.89 21.48
N GLU A 251 9.21 25.37 22.23
CA GLU A 251 8.22 26.31 21.67
C GLU A 251 8.93 27.61 21.23
N PRO A 252 8.87 28.02 19.94
CA PRO A 252 9.65 29.16 19.45
C PRO A 252 9.40 30.46 20.22
N ALA A 253 8.16 30.69 20.64
CA ALA A 253 7.79 31.83 21.49
C ALA A 253 8.43 31.76 22.89
N ARG A 254 8.56 30.56 23.48
CA ARG A 254 9.23 30.34 24.77
C ARG A 254 10.75 30.42 24.66
N LEU A 255 11.32 30.00 23.52
CA LEU A 255 12.75 30.16 23.23
C LEU A 255 13.10 31.65 23.13
N ALA A 256 12.36 32.43 22.34
CA ALA A 256 12.55 33.88 22.24
C ALA A 256 12.37 34.59 23.59
N GLU A 257 11.36 34.21 24.39
CA GLU A 257 11.14 34.76 25.74
C GLU A 257 12.24 34.36 26.73
N ARG A 258 12.78 33.12 26.66
CA ARG A 258 13.92 32.69 27.49
C ARG A 258 15.20 33.42 27.11
N GLN A 259 15.51 33.53 25.82
CA GLN A 259 16.65 34.32 25.31
C GLN A 259 16.55 35.78 25.76
N ARG A 260 15.35 36.38 25.69
CA ARG A 260 15.08 37.73 26.20
C ARG A 260 15.30 37.82 27.71
N ARG A 261 14.85 36.84 28.51
CA ARG A 261 15.06 36.80 29.97
C ARG A 261 16.53 36.62 30.36
N GLN A 262 17.26 35.71 29.72
CA GLN A 262 18.70 35.54 29.92
C GLN A 262 19.46 36.83 29.56
N SER A 263 19.10 37.47 28.45
CA SER A 263 19.68 38.76 28.03
C SER A 263 19.41 39.85 29.07
N VAL A 264 18.17 39.98 29.57
CA VAL A 264 17.82 40.95 30.62
C VAL A 264 18.52 40.66 31.95
N ALA A 265 18.62 39.40 32.36
CA ALA A 265 19.32 39.01 33.59
C ALA A 265 20.83 39.29 33.50
N LYS A 266 21.46 39.02 32.33
CA LYS A 266 22.87 39.32 32.07
C LYS A 266 23.12 40.84 32.05
N LEU A 267 22.21 41.62 31.46
CA LEU A 267 22.24 43.09 31.51
C LEU A 267 22.08 43.63 32.94
N GLN A 268 21.15 43.11 33.73
CA GLN A 268 20.95 43.49 35.14
C GLN A 268 22.15 43.13 36.02
N ALA A 269 22.78 41.97 35.78
CA ALA A 269 24.04 41.61 36.43
C ALA A 269 25.19 42.56 36.06
N SER A 270 25.30 42.96 34.79
CA SER A 270 26.30 43.95 34.35
C SER A 270 26.05 45.37 34.87
N ALA A 271 24.79 45.74 35.14
CA ALA A 271 24.43 47.05 35.69
C ALA A 271 24.78 47.21 37.19
N GLY A 272 25.17 46.13 37.87
CA GLY A 272 25.59 46.13 39.27
C GLY A 272 27.02 46.64 39.53
N SER A 273 27.80 46.94 38.48
CA SER A 273 29.13 47.53 38.60
C SER A 273 29.38 48.57 37.52
N LEU A 274 29.99 49.69 37.89
CA LEU A 274 30.30 50.80 36.98
C LEU A 274 31.44 50.42 36.02
N GLY A 275 31.07 50.00 34.81
CA GLY A 275 31.97 49.91 33.65
C GLY A 275 32.63 48.54 33.45
N ALA A 276 32.12 47.78 32.47
CA ALA A 276 32.85 46.76 31.72
C ALA A 276 32.13 46.48 30.40
N ASP A 277 32.86 46.05 29.38
CA ASP A 277 32.34 45.76 28.04
C ASP A 277 31.26 44.67 28.03
N VAL A 278 30.32 44.79 27.07
CA VAL A 278 29.40 43.70 26.74
C VAL A 278 30.23 42.56 26.13
N PRO A 279 30.24 41.34 26.70
CA PRO A 279 30.98 40.23 26.12
C PRO A 279 30.48 39.92 24.70
N ALA A 280 31.41 39.86 23.75
CA ALA A 280 31.10 39.69 22.33
C ALA A 280 30.54 38.29 21.98
N ASP A 281 30.69 37.31 22.88
CA ASP A 281 30.03 36.01 22.81
C ASP A 281 28.88 35.90 23.84
N ILE A 282 27.67 36.17 23.37
CA ILE A 282 26.51 35.48 23.92
C ILE A 282 26.51 34.10 23.25
N ASP A 283 26.95 33.08 23.98
CA ASP A 283 26.82 31.70 23.52
C ASP A 283 25.33 31.34 23.44
N LEU A 284 24.80 31.39 22.22
CA LEU A 284 23.41 31.06 21.92
C LEU A 284 23.17 29.53 21.86
N THR A 285 24.20 28.70 22.14
CA THR A 285 24.09 27.24 22.14
C THR A 285 23.69 26.64 23.49
N ASP A 286 23.70 27.42 24.59
CA ASP A 286 23.29 27.00 25.94
C ASP A 286 21.75 26.96 26.11
N ILE A 287 21.09 26.23 25.19
CA ILE A 287 19.68 25.88 25.25
C ILE A 287 19.58 24.52 25.94
N ASP A 288 18.97 24.48 27.13
CA ASP A 288 18.66 23.22 27.83
C ASP A 288 17.78 22.30 26.95
N ASP A 289 18.45 21.31 26.36
CA ASP A 289 17.90 20.26 25.50
C ASP A 289 17.55 18.97 26.28
N GLY A 290 17.59 19.03 27.61
CA GLY A 290 17.37 17.89 28.49
C GLY A 290 18.53 16.87 28.53
N ARG A 291 19.68 17.10 27.88
CA ARG A 291 20.86 16.23 27.96
C ARG A 291 21.33 16.04 29.39
N ALA A 292 21.49 17.15 30.13
CA ALA A 292 21.96 17.13 31.51
C ALA A 292 21.03 16.32 32.44
N LEU A 293 19.71 16.39 32.21
CA LEU A 293 18.71 15.59 32.94
C LEU A 293 18.84 14.09 32.65
N LEU A 294 19.12 13.70 31.40
CA LEU A 294 19.38 12.29 31.06
C LEU A 294 20.66 11.78 31.71
N GLU A 295 21.75 12.56 31.68
CA GLU A 295 23.02 12.19 32.30
C GLU A 295 22.92 12.10 33.83
N GLN A 296 22.15 12.99 34.45
CA GLN A 296 21.80 12.87 35.87
C GLN A 296 21.09 11.55 36.16
N ARG A 297 20.03 11.21 35.41
CA ARG A 297 19.30 9.94 35.59
C ARG A 297 20.16 8.71 35.35
N VAL A 298 21.12 8.77 34.44
CA VAL A 298 22.10 7.68 34.23
C VAL A 298 22.96 7.51 35.47
N ARG A 299 23.52 8.60 36.03
CA ARG A 299 24.31 8.55 37.27
C ARG A 299 23.50 8.02 38.46
N GLU A 300 22.27 8.49 38.64
CA GLU A 300 21.36 8.01 39.70
C GLU A 300 21.09 6.48 39.59
N VAL A 301 20.99 5.96 38.37
CA VAL A 301 20.81 4.53 38.11
C VAL A 301 22.11 3.73 38.26
N GLU A 302 23.25 4.30 37.88
CA GLU A 302 24.59 3.73 38.12
C GLU A 302 24.87 3.58 39.61
N GLU A 303 24.60 4.62 40.41
CA GLU A 303 24.69 4.62 41.87
C GLU A 303 23.71 3.61 42.49
N ARG A 304 22.45 3.62 42.06
CA ARG A 304 21.41 2.69 42.56
C ARG A 304 21.77 1.21 42.33
N PHE A 305 22.43 0.90 41.23
CA PHE A 305 22.86 -0.47 40.90
C PHE A 305 24.35 -0.71 41.13
N ALA A 306 25.04 0.16 41.88
CA ALA A 306 26.43 -0.05 42.26
C ALA A 306 26.55 -1.36 43.09
N GLY A 307 27.47 -2.24 42.70
CA GLY A 307 27.67 -3.54 43.34
C GLY A 307 26.62 -4.62 43.04
N ILE A 308 25.51 -4.30 42.35
CA ILE A 308 24.51 -5.30 41.91
C ILE A 308 24.97 -5.92 40.60
N GLU A 309 25.37 -7.20 40.62
CA GLU A 309 25.88 -7.90 39.44
C GLU A 309 24.81 -8.04 38.34
N GLU A 310 23.70 -8.72 38.63
CA GLU A 310 22.54 -8.82 37.74
C GLU A 310 21.55 -7.66 37.97
N ILE A 311 21.52 -6.69 37.05
CA ILE A 311 20.51 -5.61 37.08
C ILE A 311 19.14 -6.20 36.70
N PRO A 312 18.08 -6.02 37.52
CA PRO A 312 16.77 -6.59 37.24
C PRO A 312 16.10 -5.97 36.02
N LEU A 313 15.21 -6.72 35.38
CA LEU A 313 14.40 -6.25 34.25
C LEU A 313 13.38 -5.16 34.70
N PRO A 314 13.41 -3.95 34.10
CA PRO A 314 12.43 -2.90 34.39
C PRO A 314 11.01 -3.34 34.02
N PRO A 315 9.98 -3.00 34.83
CA PRO A 315 8.59 -3.44 34.59
C PRO A 315 7.99 -2.89 33.28
N PHE A 316 8.51 -1.78 32.76
CA PHE A 316 8.06 -1.14 31.53
C PHE A 316 8.79 -1.63 30.26
N TRP A 317 9.75 -2.55 30.39
CA TRP A 317 10.59 -3.05 29.29
C TRP A 317 10.34 -4.53 29.08
N GLY A 318 10.23 -4.95 27.82
CA GLY A 318 10.00 -6.35 27.48
C GLY A 318 10.07 -6.65 25.99
N GLY A 319 9.89 -7.92 25.65
CA GLY A 319 9.67 -8.35 24.28
C GLY A 319 8.20 -8.18 23.89
N VAL A 320 7.97 -7.84 22.62
CA VAL A 320 6.67 -7.93 21.97
C VAL A 320 6.86 -8.68 20.65
N ARG A 321 5.98 -9.65 20.43
CA ARG A 321 5.90 -10.50 19.23
C ARG A 321 4.86 -9.93 18.29
N LEU A 322 5.22 -9.71 17.03
CA LEU A 322 4.25 -9.52 15.96
C LEU A 322 3.86 -10.90 15.40
N VAL A 323 2.67 -11.37 15.76
CA VAL A 323 2.04 -12.57 15.22
C VAL A 323 1.44 -12.22 13.85
N PRO A 324 1.93 -12.80 12.76
CA PRO A 324 1.53 -12.42 11.41
C PRO A 324 0.10 -12.87 11.08
N GLU A 325 -0.62 -11.99 10.39
CA GLU A 325 -1.75 -12.39 9.54
C GLU A 325 -1.36 -12.42 8.07
N SER A 326 -0.44 -11.53 7.65
CA SER A 326 0.11 -11.56 6.30
C SER A 326 1.59 -11.21 6.25
N VAL A 327 2.28 -11.81 5.28
CA VAL A 327 3.71 -11.60 5.04
C VAL A 327 3.94 -11.43 3.54
N GLU A 328 4.41 -10.26 3.11
CA GLU A 328 4.72 -9.98 1.72
C GLU A 328 6.24 -10.01 1.48
N PHE A 329 6.65 -10.85 0.54
CA PHE A 329 8.01 -10.92 0.01
C PHE A 329 8.05 -10.17 -1.32
N TRP A 330 8.86 -9.11 -1.38
CA TRP A 330 9.05 -8.25 -2.55
C TRP A 330 10.48 -8.35 -3.05
N GLN A 331 10.67 -8.44 -4.36
CA GLN A 331 11.98 -8.45 -5.00
C GLN A 331 12.08 -7.51 -6.20
N GLY A 332 13.16 -6.73 -6.22
CA GLY A 332 13.49 -5.77 -7.28
C GLY A 332 13.73 -6.47 -8.62
N ARG A 333 13.18 -5.88 -9.69
CA ARG A 333 13.39 -6.30 -11.09
C ARG A 333 13.67 -5.09 -11.97
N ARG A 334 14.63 -5.21 -12.90
CA ARG A 334 15.07 -4.14 -13.84
C ARG A 334 13.91 -3.51 -14.61
N SER A 335 12.94 -4.32 -15.01
CA SER A 335 11.74 -3.92 -15.76
C SER A 335 10.71 -3.14 -14.94
N ARG A 336 10.93 -2.94 -13.63
CA ARG A 336 9.95 -2.41 -12.65
C ARG A 336 8.69 -3.27 -12.45
N LEU A 337 8.56 -4.38 -13.17
CA LEU A 337 7.63 -5.46 -12.87
C LEU A 337 8.22 -6.31 -11.74
N HIS A 338 8.01 -5.83 -10.51
CA HIS A 338 8.53 -6.43 -9.28
C HIS A 338 7.83 -7.74 -8.93
N ASP A 339 8.61 -8.72 -8.48
CA ASP A 339 8.03 -9.97 -8.01
C ASP A 339 7.50 -9.78 -6.59
N ARG A 340 6.22 -10.10 -6.37
CA ARG A 340 5.52 -9.88 -5.09
C ARG A 340 4.66 -11.08 -4.74
N PHE A 341 4.96 -11.70 -3.60
CA PHE A 341 4.23 -12.86 -3.09
C PHE A 341 3.77 -12.58 -1.66
N ARG A 342 2.47 -12.72 -1.41
CA ARG A 342 1.87 -12.50 -0.09
C ARG A 342 1.38 -13.83 0.46
N TYR A 343 1.91 -14.21 1.62
CA TYR A 343 1.33 -15.22 2.47
C TYR A 343 0.20 -14.59 3.27
N VAL A 344 -0.94 -15.25 3.33
CA VAL A 344 -2.07 -14.86 4.20
C VAL A 344 -2.41 -16.06 5.07
N ARG A 345 -2.59 -15.81 6.37
CA ARG A 345 -3.04 -16.82 7.34
C ARG A 345 -4.50 -17.16 7.02
N VAL A 346 -4.81 -18.43 6.92
CA VAL A 346 -6.20 -18.89 6.72
C VAL A 346 -6.55 -19.87 7.82
N GLU A 347 -7.70 -19.63 8.45
CA GLU A 347 -8.26 -20.51 9.46
C GLU A 347 -8.50 -21.90 8.85
N GLY A 348 -8.05 -22.93 9.56
CA GLY A 348 -8.25 -24.33 9.22
C GLY A 348 -9.22 -24.98 10.19
N GLU A 349 -9.97 -25.98 9.73
CA GLU A 349 -11.03 -26.66 10.50
C GLU A 349 -10.54 -27.41 11.77
N ASN A 350 -9.22 -27.52 11.99
CA ASN A 350 -8.58 -28.26 13.09
C ASN A 350 -7.58 -27.41 13.91
N GLU A 351 -7.82 -26.10 14.07
CA GLU A 351 -6.96 -25.13 14.82
C GLU A 351 -5.53 -24.90 14.28
N ASP A 352 -4.96 -25.84 13.51
CA ASP A 352 -3.72 -25.67 12.74
C ASP A 352 -3.89 -24.57 11.67
N ALA A 353 -3.33 -23.38 11.94
CA ALA A 353 -3.37 -22.25 11.01
C ALA A 353 -2.59 -22.57 9.71
N LYS A 354 -3.29 -22.59 8.58
CA LYS A 354 -2.69 -22.91 7.27
C LYS A 354 -2.40 -21.64 6.48
N TRP A 355 -1.15 -21.46 6.09
CA TRP A 355 -0.74 -20.37 5.21
C TRP A 355 -1.11 -20.67 3.75
N ARG A 356 -1.67 -19.68 3.06
CA ARG A 356 -1.80 -19.71 1.60
C ARG A 356 -0.91 -18.62 1.00
N SER A 357 -0.03 -19.01 0.07
CA SER A 357 0.71 -18.06 -0.76
C SER A 357 -0.14 -17.63 -1.95
N ALA A 358 -0.39 -16.33 -2.09
CA ALA A 358 -0.98 -15.72 -3.27
C ALA A 358 0.05 -14.83 -3.96
N MET A 359 0.11 -14.89 -5.29
CA MET A 359 0.82 -13.89 -6.08
C MET A 359 0.09 -12.55 -5.88
N SER A 360 0.81 -11.47 -5.59
CA SER A 360 0.21 -10.18 -5.20
C SER A 360 -0.33 -9.43 -6.42
N SER A 361 -1.42 -9.94 -6.99
CA SER A 361 -2.32 -9.17 -7.82
C SER A 361 -3.02 -8.15 -6.93
N SER A 362 -2.90 -6.86 -7.25
CA SER A 362 -3.55 -5.77 -6.51
C SER A 362 -5.06 -5.74 -6.76
N ASN A 363 -5.78 -6.77 -6.29
CA ASN A 363 -7.23 -6.78 -6.22
C ASN A 363 -7.77 -7.86 -5.25
N THR A 364 -7.35 -7.83 -3.98
CA THR A 364 -8.07 -8.51 -2.89
C THR A 364 -9.05 -7.56 -2.24
N GLN A 365 -10.21 -7.37 -2.89
CA GLN A 365 -11.42 -7.01 -2.16
C GLN A 365 -11.86 -8.23 -1.36
N THR A 366 -11.72 -8.17 -0.04
CA THR A 366 -12.30 -9.16 0.87
C THR A 366 -13.82 -9.12 0.75
N GLN A 367 -14.39 -10.12 0.09
CA GLN A 367 -15.83 -10.40 0.10
C GLN A 367 -16.06 -11.74 0.79
N PRO A 368 -16.98 -11.83 1.77
CA PRO A 368 -17.24 -13.07 2.48
C PRO A 368 -17.83 -14.11 1.53
N SER A 369 -17.38 -15.36 1.67
CA SER A 369 -17.78 -16.47 0.81
C SER A 369 -19.21 -16.93 1.05
N LYS A 370 -20.18 -16.21 0.45
CA LYS A 370 -21.43 -16.82 -0.05
C LYS A 370 -21.37 -16.78 -1.56
N GLY A 371 -20.85 -17.87 -2.14
CA GLY A 371 -20.59 -18.01 -3.56
C GLY A 371 -21.85 -17.92 -4.41
N THR A 372 -22.28 -16.70 -4.74
CA THR A 372 -23.24 -16.48 -5.81
C THR A 372 -22.48 -16.71 -7.11
N SER A 373 -22.64 -17.90 -7.71
CA SER A 373 -21.98 -18.24 -8.95
C SER A 373 -22.30 -17.18 -10.01
N TRP A 374 -21.30 -16.43 -10.46
CA TRP A 374 -21.45 -15.38 -11.48
C TRP A 374 -22.08 -15.94 -12.77
N ILE A 375 -21.89 -17.24 -13.02
CA ILE A 375 -22.52 -18.00 -14.11
C ILE A 375 -24.05 -17.97 -13.96
N LEU A 376 -24.59 -18.22 -12.77
CA LEU A 376 -26.04 -18.16 -12.53
C LEU A 376 -26.58 -16.73 -12.71
N ILE A 377 -25.84 -15.71 -12.29
CA ILE A 377 -26.23 -14.30 -12.50
C ILE A 377 -26.23 -13.96 -14.01
N ALA A 378 -25.21 -14.38 -14.75
CA ALA A 378 -25.10 -14.16 -16.20
C ALA A 378 -26.19 -14.92 -16.99
N VAL A 379 -26.47 -16.17 -16.63
CA VAL A 379 -27.56 -16.96 -17.23
C VAL A 379 -28.93 -16.34 -16.92
N ALA A 380 -29.15 -15.88 -15.69
CA ALA A 380 -30.39 -15.20 -15.32
C ALA A 380 -30.57 -13.88 -16.10
N SER A 381 -29.52 -13.07 -16.24
CA SER A 381 -29.53 -11.87 -17.07
C SER A 381 -29.90 -12.19 -18.53
N GLY A 382 -29.29 -13.23 -19.12
CA GLY A 382 -29.62 -13.68 -20.47
C GLY A 382 -31.07 -14.17 -20.62
N ALA A 383 -31.61 -14.86 -19.61
CA ALA A 383 -33.02 -15.25 -19.59
C ALA A 383 -33.96 -14.03 -19.52
N PHE A 384 -33.64 -12.99 -18.73
CA PHE A 384 -34.39 -11.73 -18.74
C PHE A 384 -34.27 -10.96 -20.06
N ALA A 385 -33.16 -11.09 -20.79
CA ALA A 385 -33.02 -10.55 -22.15
C ALA A 385 -34.00 -11.23 -23.13
N ALA A 386 -34.15 -12.54 -23.05
CA ALA A 386 -35.10 -13.30 -23.86
C ALA A 386 -36.55 -12.96 -23.50
N LEU A 387 -36.88 -12.85 -22.20
CA LEU A 387 -38.20 -12.42 -21.73
C LEU A 387 -38.54 -11.00 -22.15
N ASN A 388 -37.56 -10.08 -22.16
CA ASN A 388 -37.74 -8.73 -22.69
C ASN A 388 -38.16 -8.76 -24.17
N GLY A 389 -37.51 -9.59 -25.00
CA GLY A 389 -37.89 -9.80 -26.41
C GLY A 389 -39.28 -10.42 -26.58
N LEU A 390 -39.62 -11.42 -25.75
CA LEU A 390 -40.95 -12.03 -25.71
C LEU A 390 -42.05 -10.99 -25.40
N PHE A 391 -41.89 -10.20 -24.35
CA PHE A 391 -42.89 -9.21 -23.96
C PHE A 391 -43.01 -8.07 -24.99
N ALA A 392 -41.91 -7.68 -25.66
CA ALA A 392 -41.98 -6.72 -26.77
C ALA A 392 -42.84 -7.25 -27.93
N LYS A 393 -42.67 -8.53 -28.30
CA LYS A 393 -43.50 -9.19 -29.32
C LYS A 393 -44.97 -9.27 -28.86
N LEU A 394 -45.22 -9.70 -27.62
CA LEU A 394 -46.58 -9.73 -27.03
C LEU A 394 -47.24 -8.35 -26.82
N THR A 395 -46.52 -7.23 -26.98
CA THR A 395 -47.11 -5.89 -26.99
C THR A 395 -47.54 -5.43 -28.39
N THR A 396 -46.95 -6.01 -29.45
CA THR A 396 -47.06 -5.51 -30.83
C THR A 396 -47.69 -6.48 -31.83
N ASP A 397 -47.74 -7.77 -31.52
CA ASP A 397 -48.20 -8.83 -32.42
C ASP A 397 -49.73 -9.06 -32.33
N THR A 398 -50.31 -9.61 -33.40
CA THR A 398 -51.71 -10.08 -33.45
C THR A 398 -52.00 -11.23 -32.49
N HIS A 399 -50.97 -11.96 -32.05
CA HIS A 399 -51.10 -13.03 -31.06
C HIS A 399 -51.52 -12.54 -29.66
N THR A 400 -51.42 -11.23 -29.37
CA THR A 400 -51.88 -10.67 -28.08
C THR A 400 -53.38 -10.86 -27.86
N THR A 401 -54.20 -10.77 -28.90
CA THR A 401 -55.66 -11.00 -28.80
C THR A 401 -55.97 -12.44 -28.39
N ALA A 402 -55.29 -13.43 -28.98
CA ALA A 402 -55.47 -14.84 -28.62
C ALA A 402 -54.99 -15.15 -27.18
N PHE A 403 -53.91 -14.49 -26.75
CA PHE A 403 -53.41 -14.59 -25.38
C PHE A 403 -54.36 -13.93 -24.36
N ALA A 404 -54.89 -12.75 -24.68
CA ALA A 404 -55.88 -12.05 -23.87
C ALA A 404 -57.20 -12.84 -23.77
N GLN A 405 -57.66 -13.45 -24.85
CA GLN A 405 -58.81 -14.38 -24.86
C GLN A 405 -58.57 -15.63 -24.01
N SER A 406 -57.35 -16.17 -24.02
CA SER A 406 -56.96 -17.31 -23.18
C SER A 406 -57.00 -16.94 -21.68
N ILE A 407 -56.54 -15.73 -21.33
CA ILE A 407 -56.64 -15.20 -19.97
C ILE A 407 -58.11 -14.93 -19.59
N ALA A 408 -58.90 -14.34 -20.50
CA ALA A 408 -60.33 -14.08 -20.28
C ALA A 408 -61.08 -15.38 -19.96
N HIS A 409 -60.86 -16.43 -20.74
CA HIS A 409 -61.44 -17.75 -20.52
C HIS A 409 -60.96 -18.40 -19.20
N LEU A 410 -59.71 -18.19 -18.78
CA LEU A 410 -59.18 -18.72 -17.52
C LEU A 410 -59.83 -18.08 -16.28
N PHE A 411 -60.20 -16.80 -16.37
CA PHE A 411 -60.83 -16.06 -15.27
C PHE A 411 -62.36 -15.87 -15.41
N GLY A 412 -62.98 -16.46 -16.44
CA GLY A 412 -64.43 -16.35 -16.69
C GLY A 412 -64.90 -14.94 -17.07
N LEU A 413 -64.03 -14.13 -17.67
CA LEU A 413 -64.29 -12.76 -18.07
C LEU A 413 -64.73 -12.68 -19.54
N GLU A 414 -65.62 -11.74 -19.86
CA GLU A 414 -65.95 -11.41 -21.25
C GLU A 414 -64.75 -10.72 -21.94
N SER A 415 -64.45 -11.15 -23.16
CA SER A 415 -63.38 -10.55 -23.96
C SER A 415 -63.80 -9.17 -24.45
N SER A 416 -63.03 -8.14 -24.10
CA SER A 416 -63.31 -6.74 -24.46
C SER A 416 -62.02 -6.02 -24.88
N ASP A 417 -62.16 -4.99 -25.72
CA ASP A 417 -61.04 -4.14 -26.17
C ASP A 417 -60.25 -3.54 -25.00
N PHE A 418 -60.94 -3.25 -23.89
CA PHE A 418 -60.34 -2.79 -22.64
C PHE A 418 -59.43 -3.85 -22.00
N LEU A 419 -59.84 -5.12 -21.99
CA LEU A 419 -59.03 -6.23 -21.48
C LEU A 419 -57.79 -6.45 -22.35
N GLU A 420 -57.90 -6.32 -23.68
CA GLU A 420 -56.74 -6.41 -24.56
C GLU A 420 -55.77 -5.24 -24.33
N LEU A 421 -56.27 -4.01 -24.20
CA LEU A 421 -55.45 -2.84 -23.88
C LEU A 421 -54.73 -2.99 -22.52
N LEU A 422 -55.41 -3.55 -21.53
CA LEU A 422 -54.84 -3.85 -20.22
C LEU A 422 -53.72 -4.90 -20.30
N VAL A 423 -53.93 -5.98 -21.06
CA VAL A 423 -52.90 -7.01 -21.31
C VAL A 423 -51.69 -6.44 -22.05
N ARG A 424 -51.90 -5.62 -23.10
CA ARG A 424 -50.82 -4.91 -23.81
C ARG A 424 -50.03 -3.99 -22.88
N GLY A 425 -50.72 -3.23 -22.02
CA GLY A 425 -50.10 -2.35 -21.02
C GLY A 425 -49.30 -3.11 -19.97
N LEU A 426 -49.78 -4.27 -19.53
CA LEU A 426 -49.06 -5.15 -18.61
C LEU A 426 -47.83 -5.80 -19.27
N CYS A 427 -47.93 -6.24 -20.53
CA CYS A 427 -46.77 -6.71 -21.31
C CYS A 427 -45.72 -5.60 -21.49
N LEU A 428 -46.12 -4.36 -21.75
CA LEU A 428 -45.21 -3.22 -21.83
C LEU A 428 -44.51 -2.95 -20.49
N GLY A 429 -45.24 -2.99 -19.37
CA GLY A 429 -44.67 -2.87 -18.03
C GLY A 429 -43.66 -3.98 -17.71
N LEU A 430 -43.99 -5.23 -18.07
CA LEU A 430 -43.09 -6.38 -17.91
C LEU A 430 -41.85 -6.30 -18.82
N ASN A 431 -41.98 -5.76 -20.04
CA ASN A 431 -40.84 -5.49 -20.93
C ASN A 431 -39.85 -4.52 -20.26
N VAL A 432 -40.32 -3.36 -19.80
CA VAL A 432 -39.48 -2.35 -19.11
C VAL A 432 -38.84 -2.95 -17.85
N LEU A 433 -39.60 -3.69 -17.04
CA LEU A 433 -39.10 -4.34 -15.83
C LEU A 433 -38.02 -5.40 -16.14
N CYS A 434 -38.23 -6.24 -17.15
CA CYS A 434 -37.24 -7.22 -17.58
C CYS A 434 -35.95 -6.54 -18.08
N ASN A 435 -36.05 -5.40 -18.76
CA ASN A 435 -34.88 -4.64 -19.21
C ASN A 435 -34.04 -4.10 -18.04
N ILE A 436 -34.70 -3.51 -17.03
CA ILE A 436 -34.04 -3.03 -15.80
C ILE A 436 -33.35 -4.18 -15.06
N ILE A 437 -34.05 -5.32 -14.87
CA ILE A 437 -33.51 -6.50 -14.19
C ILE A 437 -32.33 -7.10 -14.97
N MET A 438 -32.46 -7.22 -16.30
CA MET A 438 -31.41 -7.70 -17.19
C MET A 438 -30.12 -6.90 -17.00
N TRP A 439 -30.19 -5.56 -17.08
CA TRP A 439 -29.02 -4.68 -16.98
C TRP A 439 -28.40 -4.71 -15.57
N ALA A 440 -29.22 -4.74 -14.52
CA ALA A 440 -28.76 -4.87 -13.14
C ALA A 440 -28.03 -6.21 -12.89
N LEU A 441 -28.59 -7.33 -13.39
CA LEU A 441 -27.95 -8.65 -13.29
C LEU A 441 -26.69 -8.73 -14.16
N PHE A 442 -26.68 -8.16 -15.37
CA PHE A 442 -25.51 -8.16 -16.25
C PHE A 442 -24.34 -7.41 -15.63
N THR A 443 -24.61 -6.21 -15.09
CA THR A 443 -23.60 -5.39 -14.40
C THR A 443 -23.04 -6.11 -13.17
N ARG A 444 -23.90 -6.80 -12.39
CA ARG A 444 -23.46 -7.63 -11.24
C ARG A 444 -22.69 -8.88 -11.67
N ALA A 445 -23.00 -9.47 -12.82
CA ALA A 445 -22.25 -10.59 -13.37
C ALA A 445 -20.87 -10.14 -13.87
N LEU A 446 -20.77 -8.94 -14.47
CA LEU A 446 -19.50 -8.35 -14.92
C LEU A 446 -18.55 -8.04 -13.76
N THR A 447 -19.06 -7.58 -12.61
CA THR A 447 -18.23 -7.31 -11.43
C THR A 447 -17.87 -8.56 -10.63
N ALA A 448 -18.66 -9.62 -10.71
CA ALA A 448 -18.40 -10.90 -10.04
C ALA A 448 -17.65 -11.94 -10.91
N GLY A 449 -17.58 -11.72 -12.22
CA GLY A 449 -17.01 -12.66 -13.18
C GLY A 449 -15.49 -12.53 -13.35
N PRO A 450 -14.78 -13.62 -13.68
CA PRO A 450 -13.32 -13.61 -13.84
C PRO A 450 -12.83 -12.93 -15.14
N SER A 451 -13.74 -12.66 -16.09
CA SER A 451 -13.45 -11.99 -17.36
C SER A 451 -14.75 -11.45 -17.95
N THR A 452 -14.73 -10.21 -18.44
CA THR A 452 -15.82 -9.58 -19.21
C THR A 452 -16.25 -10.46 -20.39
N THR A 453 -15.30 -11.11 -21.06
CA THR A 453 -15.53 -12.02 -22.18
C THR A 453 -16.36 -13.23 -21.75
N LYS A 454 -15.97 -13.90 -20.66
CA LYS A 454 -16.68 -15.08 -20.12
C LYS A 454 -18.12 -14.76 -19.70
N VAL A 455 -18.33 -13.61 -19.05
CA VAL A 455 -19.67 -13.14 -18.65
C VAL A 455 -20.54 -12.83 -19.88
N SER A 456 -20.01 -12.09 -20.84
CA SER A 456 -20.74 -11.68 -22.05
C SER A 456 -21.14 -12.88 -22.90
N ILE A 457 -20.22 -13.83 -23.10
CA ILE A 457 -20.49 -15.07 -23.83
C ILE A 457 -21.57 -15.91 -23.14
N THR A 458 -21.49 -16.06 -21.81
CA THR A 458 -22.49 -16.82 -21.03
C THR A 458 -23.88 -16.19 -21.12
N ASN A 459 -23.96 -14.87 -20.93
CA ASN A 459 -25.19 -14.09 -21.03
C ASN A 459 -25.82 -14.18 -22.42
N THR A 460 -25.04 -13.95 -23.48
CA THR A 460 -25.52 -14.00 -24.87
C THR A 460 -25.99 -15.40 -25.24
N SER A 461 -25.28 -16.45 -24.82
CA SER A 461 -25.67 -17.84 -25.09
C SER A 461 -26.98 -18.22 -24.39
N ALA A 462 -27.15 -17.80 -23.13
CA ALA A 462 -28.40 -17.99 -22.39
C ALA A 462 -29.58 -17.25 -23.04
N ASN A 463 -29.36 -16.02 -23.52
CA ASN A 463 -30.36 -15.25 -24.25
C ASN A 463 -30.79 -15.95 -25.55
N PHE A 464 -29.85 -16.34 -26.41
CA PHE A 464 -30.16 -17.03 -27.68
C PHE A 464 -30.92 -18.35 -27.46
N LEU A 465 -30.49 -19.17 -26.50
CA LEU A 465 -31.15 -20.44 -26.19
C LEU A 465 -32.57 -20.21 -25.63
N MET A 466 -32.71 -19.30 -24.67
CA MET A 466 -34.00 -19.02 -24.04
C MET A 466 -34.98 -18.37 -25.03
N THR A 467 -34.53 -17.47 -25.91
CA THR A 467 -35.36 -16.86 -26.95
C THR A 467 -35.97 -17.91 -27.88
N ALA A 468 -35.17 -18.90 -28.31
CA ALA A 468 -35.67 -19.97 -29.18
C ALA A 468 -36.60 -20.95 -28.46
N LEU A 469 -36.32 -21.27 -27.18
CA LEU A 469 -37.23 -22.08 -26.36
C LEU A 469 -38.58 -21.39 -26.16
N LEU A 470 -38.59 -20.09 -25.84
CA LEU A 470 -39.81 -19.29 -25.72
C LEU A 470 -40.54 -19.16 -27.08
N GLY A 471 -39.81 -19.00 -28.18
CA GLY A 471 -40.35 -19.01 -29.55
C GLY A 471 -41.09 -20.29 -29.90
N MET A 472 -40.48 -21.45 -29.63
CA MET A 472 -41.10 -22.77 -29.82
C MET A 472 -42.31 -22.99 -28.92
N VAL A 473 -42.23 -22.66 -27.64
CA VAL A 473 -43.30 -22.98 -26.67
C VAL A 473 -44.49 -22.05 -26.84
N ILE A 474 -44.26 -20.74 -26.96
CA ILE A 474 -45.32 -19.73 -26.88
C ILE A 474 -45.90 -19.40 -28.27
N PHE A 475 -45.06 -19.33 -29.30
CA PHE A 475 -45.49 -18.99 -30.66
C PHE A 475 -45.55 -20.20 -31.61
N GLN A 476 -45.23 -21.42 -31.13
CA GLN A 476 -45.19 -22.65 -31.93
C GLN A 476 -44.28 -22.54 -33.17
N GLU A 477 -43.23 -21.72 -33.08
CA GLU A 477 -42.29 -21.46 -34.16
C GLU A 477 -41.45 -22.72 -34.49
N LYS A 478 -41.45 -23.14 -35.76
CA LYS A 478 -40.66 -24.28 -36.21
C LYS A 478 -39.21 -23.88 -36.46
N VAL A 479 -38.32 -24.36 -35.60
CA VAL A 479 -36.89 -24.06 -35.67
C VAL A 479 -36.18 -25.05 -36.61
N GLY A 480 -35.65 -24.55 -37.73
CA GLY A 480 -35.03 -25.39 -38.77
C GLY A 480 -33.67 -25.98 -38.40
N GLY A 481 -33.24 -27.03 -39.10
CA GLY A 481 -31.99 -27.75 -38.82
C GLY A 481 -30.71 -26.88 -38.81
N LEU A 482 -30.66 -25.82 -39.63
CA LEU A 482 -29.55 -24.85 -39.63
C LEU A 482 -29.39 -24.11 -38.29
N TRP A 483 -30.47 -23.92 -37.54
CA TRP A 483 -30.41 -23.25 -36.24
C TRP A 483 -29.71 -24.12 -35.19
N TRP A 484 -29.98 -25.43 -35.19
CA TRP A 484 -29.29 -26.38 -34.31
C TRP A 484 -27.79 -26.46 -34.60
N LEU A 485 -27.40 -26.35 -35.87
CA LEU A 485 -26.00 -26.21 -36.27
C LEU A 485 -25.38 -24.91 -35.72
N GLY A 486 -26.10 -23.78 -35.81
CA GLY A 486 -25.68 -22.50 -35.21
C GLY A 486 -25.53 -22.57 -33.69
N ALA A 487 -26.48 -23.18 -32.99
CA ALA A 487 -26.43 -23.38 -31.54
C ALA A 487 -25.22 -24.26 -31.13
N ALA A 488 -24.96 -25.35 -31.86
CA ALA A 488 -23.78 -26.19 -31.65
C ALA A 488 -22.46 -25.43 -31.89
N MET A 489 -22.40 -24.60 -32.94
CA MET A 489 -21.23 -23.74 -33.20
C MET A 489 -21.01 -22.69 -32.10
N MET A 490 -22.07 -22.07 -31.58
CA MET A 490 -21.94 -21.15 -30.43
C MET A 490 -21.44 -21.88 -29.18
N GLY A 491 -21.98 -23.07 -28.88
CA GLY A 491 -21.51 -23.90 -27.76
C GLY A 491 -20.03 -24.28 -27.88
N ALA A 492 -19.59 -24.70 -29.08
CA ALA A 492 -18.18 -24.97 -29.36
C ALA A 492 -17.30 -23.72 -29.22
N GLY A 493 -17.77 -22.56 -29.67
CA GLY A 493 -17.09 -21.27 -29.50
C GLY A 493 -16.91 -20.88 -28.03
N CYS A 494 -17.92 -21.12 -27.18
CA CYS A 494 -17.83 -20.89 -25.74
C CYS A 494 -16.73 -21.73 -25.09
N ILE A 495 -16.66 -23.01 -25.46
CA ILE A 495 -15.64 -23.95 -24.97
C ILE A 495 -14.24 -23.51 -25.44
N LEU A 496 -14.09 -23.18 -26.72
CA LEU A 496 -12.79 -22.83 -27.31
C LEU A 496 -12.22 -21.51 -26.77
N VAL A 497 -13.05 -20.50 -26.52
CA VAL A 497 -12.65 -19.27 -25.81
C VAL A 497 -12.32 -19.58 -24.34
N GLY A 498 -13.12 -20.42 -23.68
CA GLY A 498 -12.85 -20.88 -22.31
C GLY A 498 -11.50 -21.57 -22.14
N MET A 499 -11.08 -22.36 -23.12
CA MET A 499 -9.78 -23.04 -23.16
C MET A 499 -8.60 -22.09 -23.45
N ARG A 500 -8.78 -21.12 -24.35
CA ARG A 500 -7.70 -20.19 -24.76
C ARG A 500 -7.27 -19.21 -23.66
N GLU A 501 -8.14 -18.91 -22.70
CA GLU A 501 -7.82 -18.09 -21.53
C GLU A 501 -7.33 -18.92 -20.32
N GLY A 502 -7.10 -20.23 -20.49
CA GLY A 502 -6.58 -21.15 -19.46
C GLY A 502 -5.17 -21.65 -19.72
N ALA A 503 -4.50 -21.14 -20.76
CA ALA A 503 -3.12 -21.39 -21.15
C ALA A 503 -2.37 -20.06 -21.31
#